data_AF-A0A920TGR8-F1
#
_entry.id   AF-A0A920TGR8-F1
#
_cell.length_a   1.000
_cell.length_b   1.000
_cell.length_c   1.000
_cell.angle_alpha   90.00
_cell.angle_beta   90.00
_cell.angle_gamma   90.00
#
_symmetry.space_group_name_H-M   'P 1'
#
loop_
_entity.id
_entity.type
_entity.pdbx_description
1 polymer ?
#
loop_
_entity_poly.entity_id
_entity_poly.type
_entity_poly.pdbx_seq_one_letter_code
_entity_poly.pdbx_strand_id
1 'polypeptide(L)'
;MQKSLLWGKALNNINQIGFSQITSHVQSLSIFIVKSCIQNAKTRMITPINSSYPSGLISLKVEGRSAKDIQNELQKWKEKRFY
;
A
#
# COMPACT_ATOMS: atom_id res chain seq x y z
N MET A 1 -4.16 29.23 11.14
CA MET A 1 -4.87 29.59 9.89
C MET A 1 -4.40 28.80 8.66
N GLN A 2 -3.10 28.55 8.43
CA GLN A 2 -2.64 27.78 7.26
C GLN A 2 -3.08 26.30 7.26
N LYS A 3 -3.13 25.62 8.41
CA LYS A 3 -3.53 24.20 8.49
C LYS A 3 -4.96 23.96 8.01
N SER A 4 -5.93 24.81 8.37
CA SER A 4 -7.33 24.67 7.95
C SER A 4 -7.51 24.82 6.43
N LEU A 5 -6.71 25.69 5.79
CA LEU A 5 -6.69 25.83 4.33
C LEU A 5 -6.18 24.55 3.65
N LEU A 6 -5.15 23.89 4.22
CA LEU A 6 -4.61 22.64 3.69
C LEU A 6 -5.64 21.49 3.81
N TRP A 7 -6.36 21.39 4.92
CA TRP A 7 -7.44 20.43 5.10
C TRP A 7 -8.57 20.64 4.09
N GLY A 8 -8.99 21.90 3.87
CA GLY A 8 -10.03 22.23 2.89
C GLY A 8 -9.62 21.83 1.47
N LYS A 9 -8.37 22.08 1.08
CA LYS A 9 -7.84 21.64 -0.23
C LYS A 9 -7.80 20.12 -0.35
N ALA A 10 -7.34 19.41 0.69
CA ALA A 10 -7.28 17.95 0.68
C ALA A 10 -8.68 17.34 0.54
N LEU A 11 -9.67 17.83 1.29
CA LEU A 11 -11.07 17.39 1.18
C LEU A 11 -11.66 17.68 -0.20
N ASN A 12 -11.41 18.87 -0.76
CA ASN A 12 -11.86 19.20 -2.09
C ASN A 12 -11.27 18.25 -3.16
N ASN A 13 -9.99 17.92 -3.05
CA ASN A 13 -9.35 16.97 -3.97
C ASN A 13 -9.95 15.56 -3.84
N ILE A 14 -10.21 15.10 -2.61
CA ILE A 14 -10.86 13.80 -2.38
C ILE A 14 -12.27 13.79 -2.97
N ASN A 15 -13.03 14.87 -2.80
CA ASN A 15 -14.38 15.00 -3.36
C ASN A 15 -14.40 15.05 -4.89
N GLN A 16 -13.42 15.72 -5.51
CA GLN A 16 -13.30 15.79 -6.97
C GLN A 16 -13.03 14.43 -7.61
N ILE A 17 -12.24 13.58 -6.95
CA ILE A 17 -12.04 12.19 -7.40
C ILE A 17 -13.26 11.33 -7.04
N GLY A 18 -13.82 11.53 -5.85
CA GLY A 18 -14.93 10.75 -5.33
C GLY A 18 -14.45 9.57 -4.47
N PHE A 19 -14.98 9.50 -3.24
CA PHE A 19 -14.59 8.47 -2.26
C PHE A 19 -14.76 7.04 -2.79
N SER A 20 -15.83 6.75 -3.54
CA SER A 20 -16.09 5.43 -4.11
C SER A 20 -15.04 5.03 -5.16
N GLN A 21 -14.55 5.98 -5.95
CA GLN A 21 -13.49 5.73 -6.93
C GLN A 21 -12.17 5.48 -6.23
N ILE A 22 -11.85 6.26 -5.19
CA ILE A 22 -10.65 6.07 -4.37
C ILE A 22 -10.66 4.69 -3.71
N THR A 23 -11.75 4.30 -3.06
CA THR A 23 -11.84 3.00 -2.37
C THR A 23 -11.75 1.85 -3.35
N SER A 24 -12.46 1.92 -4.49
CA SER A 24 -12.39 0.90 -5.54
C SER A 24 -10.97 0.77 -6.11
N HIS A 25 -10.30 1.89 -6.38
CA HIS A 25 -8.93 1.88 -6.88
C HIS A 25 -7.96 1.28 -5.86
N VAL A 26 -8.03 1.71 -4.60
CA VAL A 26 -7.22 1.16 -3.51
C VAL A 26 -7.45 -0.35 -3.37
N GLN A 27 -8.70 -0.82 -3.43
CA GLN A 27 -9.01 -2.25 -3.41
C GLN A 27 -8.38 -3.00 -4.59
N SER A 28 -8.48 -2.46 -5.81
CA SER A 28 -7.88 -3.08 -7.00
C SER A 28 -6.36 -3.22 -6.89
N LEU A 29 -5.67 -2.19 -6.39
CA LEU A 29 -4.22 -2.21 -6.15
C LEU A 29 -3.86 -3.22 -5.06
N SER A 30 -4.64 -3.26 -3.98
CA SER A 30 -4.43 -4.23 -2.91
C SER A 30 -4.53 -5.67 -3.43
N ILE A 31 -5.57 -5.98 -4.21
CA ILE A 31 -5.75 -7.31 -4.83
C ILE A 31 -4.57 -7.65 -5.74
N PHE A 32 -4.12 -6.69 -6.56
CA PHE A 32 -2.98 -6.88 -7.46
C PHE A 32 -1.69 -7.23 -6.69
N ILE A 33 -1.38 -6.47 -5.63
CA ILE A 33 -0.19 -6.71 -4.80
C ILE A 33 -0.29 -8.08 -4.13
N VAL A 34 -1.44 -8.41 -3.53
CA VAL A 34 -1.64 -9.72 -2.88
C VAL A 34 -1.41 -10.85 -3.87
N LYS A 35 -2.02 -10.80 -5.06
CA LYS A 35 -1.85 -11.82 -6.11
C LYS A 35 -0.38 -11.99 -6.52
N SER A 36 0.37 -10.89 -6.58
CA SER A 36 1.79 -10.91 -6.91
C SER A 36 2.63 -11.50 -5.77
N CYS A 37 2.30 -11.19 -4.52
CA CYS A 37 3.04 -11.66 -3.35
C CYS A 37 2.84 -13.15 -3.07
N ILE A 38 1.63 -13.69 -3.27
CA ILE A 38 1.33 -15.12 -3.02
C ILE A 38 1.99 -16.07 -4.03
N GLN A 39 2.44 -15.56 -5.19
CA GLN A 39 3.20 -16.36 -6.15
C GLN A 39 4.56 -16.80 -5.60
N ASN A 40 5.08 -16.11 -4.58
CA ASN A 40 6.30 -16.50 -3.90
C ASN A 40 6.00 -17.43 -2.73
N ALA A 41 6.47 -18.68 -2.81
CA ALA A 41 6.22 -19.72 -1.81
C ALA A 41 6.71 -19.37 -0.38
N LYS A 42 7.70 -18.47 -0.25
CA LYS A 42 8.22 -18.01 1.04
C LYS A 42 7.44 -16.85 1.63
N THR A 43 6.53 -16.23 0.88
CA THR A 43 5.74 -15.09 1.34
C THR A 43 4.46 -15.57 1.99
N ARG A 44 4.22 -15.08 3.20
CA ARG A 44 3.00 -15.31 3.98
C ARG A 44 2.29 -13.99 4.20
N MET A 45 1.03 -13.93 3.82
CA MET A 45 0.19 -12.77 4.05
C MET A 45 -0.27 -12.76 5.50
N ILE A 46 -0.16 -11.61 6.16
CA ILE A 46 -0.73 -11.36 7.50
C ILE A 46 -2.11 -10.71 7.33
N THR A 47 -2.22 -9.76 6.40
CA THR A 47 -3.51 -9.16 6.05
C THR A 47 -4.42 -10.22 5.42
N PRO A 48 -5.69 -10.36 5.88
CA PRO A 48 -6.62 -11.31 5.30
C PRO A 48 -6.92 -10.98 3.84
N ILE A 49 -6.96 -12.02 3.00
CA ILE A 49 -7.26 -11.92 1.57
C ILE A 49 -8.77 -12.07 1.40
N ASN A 50 -9.53 -11.03 1.72
CA ASN A 50 -10.95 -10.98 1.37
C ASN A 50 -11.32 -9.63 0.75
N SER A 51 -12.38 -9.64 -0.06
CA SER A 51 -12.91 -8.47 -0.76
C SER A 51 -13.46 -7.38 0.19
N SER A 52 -13.50 -7.65 1.49
CA SER A 52 -14.09 -6.80 2.52
C SER A 52 -13.05 -6.01 3.30
N TYR A 53 -11.76 -6.07 2.96
CA TYR A 53 -10.71 -5.28 3.62
C TYR A 53 -10.43 -3.99 2.83
N PRO A 54 -11.02 -2.84 3.22
CA PRO A 54 -10.82 -1.57 2.52
C PRO A 54 -9.48 -0.90 2.87
N SER A 55 -8.62 -1.54 3.69
CA SER A 55 -7.36 -0.92 4.05
C SER A 55 -6.41 -0.98 2.84
N GLY A 56 -5.89 0.18 2.43
CA GLY A 56 -4.79 0.25 1.46
C GLY A 56 -3.45 -0.25 2.02
N LEU A 57 -3.47 -0.96 3.16
CA LEU A 57 -2.29 -1.43 3.87
C LEU A 57 -2.22 -2.95 3.84
N ILE A 58 -1.14 -3.46 3.28
CA ILE A 58 -0.85 -4.89 3.19
C ILE A 58 0.31 -5.22 4.12
N SER A 59 0.06 -6.14 5.03
CA SER A 59 1.05 -6.72 5.93
C SER A 59 1.39 -8.14 5.47
N LEU A 60 2.68 -8.43 5.37
CA LEU A 60 3.21 -9.72 4.95
C LEU A 60 4.51 -10.04 5.69
N LYS A 61 4.87 -11.32 5.70
CA LYS A 61 6.13 -11.86 6.21
C LYS A 61 6.78 -12.70 5.11
N VAL A 62 8.11 -12.69 5.06
CA VAL A 62 8.87 -13.57 4.18
C VAL A 62 9.68 -14.53 5.04
N GLU A 63 9.52 -15.83 4.83
CA GLU A 63 10.24 -16.86 5.57
C GLU A 63 11.76 -16.73 5.37
N GLY A 64 12.51 -16.79 6.47
CA GLY A 64 13.97 -16.62 6.47
C GLY A 64 14.46 -15.18 6.33
N ARG A 65 13.58 -14.18 6.38
CA ARG A 65 13.92 -12.75 6.23
C ARG A 65 13.32 -11.93 7.37
N SER A 66 14.10 -11.03 7.98
CA SER A 66 13.54 -10.04 8.90
C SER A 66 12.88 -8.89 8.13
N ALA A 67 11.87 -8.26 8.73
CA ALA A 67 11.24 -7.07 8.14
C ALA A 67 12.25 -5.93 7.94
N LYS A 68 13.22 -5.80 8.84
CA LYS A 68 14.29 -4.80 8.76
C LYS A 68 15.21 -5.03 7.56
N ASP A 69 15.56 -6.28 7.26
CA ASP A 69 16.40 -6.59 6.10
C ASP A 69 15.67 -6.30 4.78
N ILE A 70 14.38 -6.62 4.73
CA ILE A 70 13.51 -6.25 3.59
C ILE A 70 13.45 -4.74 3.41
N GLN A 71 13.24 -3.99 4.49
CA GLN A 71 13.22 -2.53 4.44
C GLN A 71 14.56 -1.95 3.95
N ASN A 72 15.68 -2.47 4.46
CA ASN A 72 17.01 -2.02 4.05
C ASN A 72 17.28 -2.28 2.56
N GLU A 73 16.87 -3.44 2.04
CA GLU A 73 17.00 -3.74 0.61
C GLU A 73 16.12 -2.84 -0.27
N LEU A 74 14.87 -2.62 0.14
CA LEU A 74 13.96 -1.72 -0.58
C LEU A 74 14.50 -0.28 -0.61
N GLN A 75 15.10 0.18 0.50
CA GLN A 75 15.73 1.49 0.57
C GLN A 75 16.93 1.59 -0.40
N LYS A 76 17.80 0.57 -0.45
CA LYS A 76 18.90 0.51 -1.43
C LYS A 76 18.40 0.53 -2.88
N TRP A 77 17.29 -0.16 -3.17
CA TRP A 77 16.68 -0.16 -4.50
C TRP A 77 16.13 1.21 -4.88
N LYS A 78 15.49 1.89 -3.93
CA LYS A 78 15.03 3.27 -4.11
C LYS A 78 16.20 4.17 -4.46
N GLU A 79 17.29 4.08 -3.72
CA GLU A 79 18.50 4.89 -3.96
C GLU A 79 19.12 4.60 -5.35
N LYS A 80 19.22 3.34 -5.76
CA LYS A 80 19.79 2.97 -7.08
C LYS A 80 18.94 3.37 -8.28
N ARG A 81 17.61 3.49 -8.15
CA ARG A 81 16.71 3.73 -9.28
C ARG A 81 16.63 5.22 -9.68
N PHE A 82 17.19 6.10 -8.87
CA PHE A 82 17.26 7.54 -9.11
C PHE A 82 18.67 8.04 -9.47
N TYR A 83 19.60 7.14 -9.80
CA TYR A 83 20.92 7.43 -10.37
C TYR A 83 21.10 6.73 -11.71
#